data_AF-A0A7S1HBI3-F1
#
_entry.id   AF-A0A7S1HBI3-F1
#
_cell.length_a   1.000
_cell.length_b   1.000
_cell.length_c   1.000
_cell.angle_alpha   90.00
_cell.angle_beta   90.00
_cell.angle_gamma   90.00
#
_symmetry.space_group_name_H-M   'P 1'
#
loop_
_entity.id
_entity.type
_entity.pdbx_description
1 polymer ?
#
loop_
_entity_poly.entity_id
_entity_poly.type
_entity_poly.pdbx_seq_one_letter_code
_entity_poly.pdbx_strand_id
1 'polypeptide(L)'
;VVLTFPTLNRWGVCSALSSPDPPGIDEWQSEGRTRNGAMFWSRCLCVASEMANTRLVNHVRERMGLVYGINLVWAPFEVFDCGLMQLEYSPDPETLAVAQSEVRGVLKSIVEGGFTEEEFASAVGPLVAGVRDSIETNSFWQEILCHLQTSLTPKTAHCLHDVPSGYLALSLADVNFVARRAWALWEEASVECVGVTNTKYQLQQCPAA
;
A
#
# COMPACT_ATOMS: atom_id res chain seq x y z
N VAL A 1 15.66 -8.11 4.63
CA VAL A 1 14.98 -8.44 3.36
C VAL A 1 14.12 -7.26 2.98
N VAL A 2 14.17 -6.87 1.71
CA VAL A 2 13.31 -5.83 1.15
C VAL A 2 12.58 -6.44 -0.05
N LEU A 3 11.26 -6.52 0.02
CA LEU A 3 10.39 -6.94 -1.08
C LEU A 3 9.67 -5.70 -1.59
N THR A 4 9.79 -5.41 -2.88
CA THR A 4 9.09 -4.28 -3.51
C THR A 4 8.29 -4.75 -4.71
N PHE A 5 7.19 -4.07 -4.99
CA PHE A 5 6.40 -4.30 -6.21
C PHE A 5 5.67 -3.03 -6.65
N PRO A 6 5.44 -2.83 -7.96
CA PRO A 6 4.70 -1.70 -8.47
C PRO A 6 3.24 -1.77 -8.02
N THR A 7 2.66 -0.60 -7.74
CA THR A 7 1.25 -0.44 -7.33
C THR A 7 0.68 0.84 -7.94
N LEU A 8 -0.57 1.18 -7.63
CA LEU A 8 -1.14 2.44 -8.07
C LEU A 8 -0.42 3.62 -7.43
N ASN A 9 -0.26 4.68 -8.22
CA ASN A 9 0.16 5.99 -7.74
C ASN A 9 -0.96 6.66 -6.92
N ARG A 10 -0.72 7.89 -6.47
CA ARG A 10 -1.69 8.66 -5.67
C ARG A 10 -3.08 8.79 -6.33
N TRP A 11 -3.14 8.75 -7.65
CA TRP A 11 -4.34 9.02 -8.46
C TRP A 11 -5.01 7.76 -8.99
N GLY A 12 -4.53 6.57 -8.62
CA GLY A 12 -5.08 5.32 -9.12
C GLY A 12 -4.52 4.89 -10.47
N VAL A 13 -3.31 5.33 -10.84
CA VAL A 13 -2.66 4.99 -12.12
C VAL A 13 -1.43 4.13 -11.89
N CYS A 14 -1.31 3.06 -12.68
CA CYS A 14 -0.09 2.28 -12.80
C CYS A 14 0.05 1.78 -14.24
N SER A 15 1.04 2.27 -14.98
CA SER A 15 1.32 1.86 -16.35
C SER A 15 1.70 0.37 -16.44
N ALA A 16 2.34 -0.19 -15.39
CA ALA A 16 2.65 -1.61 -15.32
C ALA A 16 1.41 -2.50 -15.15
N LEU A 17 0.34 -2.01 -14.51
CA LEU A 17 -0.95 -2.71 -14.37
C LEU A 17 -1.84 -2.58 -15.62
N SER A 18 -1.39 -1.84 -16.63
CA SER A 18 -2.12 -1.65 -17.88
C SER A 18 -1.90 -2.88 -18.77
N SER A 19 -2.93 -3.74 -18.89
CA SER A 19 -3.07 -4.73 -19.97
C SER A 19 -2.85 -4.06 -21.34
N PRO A 20 -2.59 -4.79 -22.45
CA PRO A 20 -2.72 -4.22 -23.79
C PRO A 20 -4.14 -3.69 -24.11
N ASP A 21 -5.17 -4.16 -23.40
CA ASP A 21 -6.54 -3.62 -23.42
C ASP A 21 -7.09 -3.46 -21.98
N PRO A 22 -6.72 -2.41 -21.24
CA PRO A 22 -7.37 -2.01 -20.00
C PRO A 22 -8.44 -0.95 -20.28
N PRO A 23 -9.42 -0.73 -19.38
CA PRO A 23 -10.14 0.53 -19.39
C PRO A 23 -9.10 1.65 -19.31
N GLY A 24 -9.19 2.68 -20.16
CA GLY A 24 -8.16 3.72 -20.23
C GLY A 24 -7.95 4.37 -18.85
N ILE A 25 -6.77 4.97 -18.63
CA ILE A 25 -6.44 5.72 -17.40
C ILE A 25 -7.60 6.67 -17.00
N ASP A 26 -8.26 7.27 -18.00
CA ASP A 26 -9.43 8.14 -17.83
C ASP A 26 -10.65 7.44 -17.21
N GLU A 27 -10.89 6.18 -17.56
CA GLU A 27 -12.02 5.40 -17.07
C GLU A 27 -11.84 5.04 -15.58
N TRP A 28 -10.62 4.70 -15.16
CA TRP A 28 -10.32 4.38 -13.74
C TRP A 28 -10.37 5.64 -12.87
N GLN A 29 -9.87 6.75 -13.40
CA GLN A 29 -10.00 8.03 -12.72
C GLN A 29 -11.47 8.46 -12.66
N SER A 30 -12.29 8.13 -13.66
CA SER A 30 -13.74 8.42 -13.63
C SER A 30 -14.47 7.60 -12.56
N GLU A 31 -14.12 6.32 -12.39
CA GLU A 31 -14.72 5.46 -11.36
C GLU A 31 -14.34 5.93 -9.94
N GLY A 32 -13.08 6.30 -9.71
CA GLY A 32 -12.68 6.88 -8.43
C GLY A 32 -13.38 8.22 -8.14
N ARG A 33 -13.48 9.08 -9.16
CA ARG A 33 -14.16 10.38 -9.06
C ARG A 33 -15.63 10.24 -8.69
N THR A 34 -16.34 9.25 -9.24
CA THR A 34 -17.76 9.02 -8.96
C THR A 34 -18.00 8.45 -7.57
N ARG A 35 -17.08 7.65 -7.01
CA ARG A 35 -17.23 7.06 -5.67
C ARG A 35 -16.91 8.04 -4.53
N ASN A 36 -15.73 8.67 -4.56
CA ASN A 36 -15.28 9.56 -3.47
C ASN A 36 -14.26 10.62 -3.95
N GLY A 37 -14.49 11.15 -5.16
CA GLY A 37 -13.66 12.20 -5.74
C GLY A 37 -12.23 11.76 -6.08
N ALA A 38 -11.36 12.75 -6.36
CA ALA A 38 -10.01 12.50 -6.88
C ALA A 38 -9.07 11.76 -5.90
N MET A 39 -9.39 11.75 -4.60
CA MET A 39 -8.58 11.12 -3.56
C MET A 39 -9.02 9.69 -3.23
N PHE A 40 -10.07 9.16 -3.87
CA PHE A 40 -10.62 7.84 -3.58
C PHE A 40 -9.55 6.75 -3.54
N TRP A 41 -8.78 6.60 -4.62
CA TRP A 41 -7.73 5.59 -4.76
C TRP A 41 -6.69 5.68 -3.65
N SER A 42 -6.21 6.90 -3.37
CA SER A 42 -5.20 7.10 -2.34
C SER A 42 -5.71 6.80 -0.94
N ARG A 43 -6.94 7.20 -0.61
CA ARG A 43 -7.51 6.94 0.72
C ARG A 43 -7.72 5.43 0.93
N CYS A 44 -8.27 4.74 -0.07
CA CYS A 44 -8.44 3.29 -0.02
C CYS A 44 -7.09 2.57 0.13
N LEU A 45 -6.05 2.99 -0.59
CA LEU A 45 -4.73 2.37 -0.47
C LEU A 45 -4.06 2.66 0.86
N CYS A 46 -4.17 3.87 1.41
CA CYS A 46 -3.70 4.15 2.77
C CYS A 46 -4.32 3.17 3.78
N VAL A 47 -5.65 3.00 3.73
CA VAL A 47 -6.36 2.08 4.63
C VAL A 47 -5.94 0.63 4.39
N ALA A 48 -5.89 0.19 3.12
CA ALA A 48 -5.46 -1.16 2.76
C ALA A 48 -4.03 -1.47 3.23
N SER A 49 -3.10 -0.53 3.03
CA SER A 49 -1.70 -0.67 3.46
C SER A 49 -1.58 -0.80 4.97
N GLU A 50 -2.33 0.00 5.73
CA GLU A 50 -2.35 -0.08 7.21
C GLU A 50 -2.89 -1.43 7.69
N MET A 51 -3.99 -1.90 7.09
CA MET A 51 -4.58 -3.20 7.41
C MET A 51 -3.65 -4.36 7.04
N ALA A 52 -3.00 -4.29 5.88
CA ALA A 52 -2.02 -5.29 5.45
C ALA A 52 -0.78 -5.30 6.36
N ASN A 53 -0.29 -4.12 6.75
CA ASN A 53 0.81 -3.98 7.70
C ASN A 53 0.45 -4.62 9.05
N THR A 54 -0.74 -4.30 9.59
CA THR A 54 -1.24 -4.88 10.84
C THR A 54 -1.35 -6.41 10.75
N ARG A 55 -1.87 -6.94 9.63
CA ARG A 55 -1.97 -8.39 9.41
C ARG A 55 -0.58 -9.06 9.36
N LEU A 56 0.39 -8.44 8.69
CA LEU A 56 1.77 -8.91 8.62
C LEU A 56 2.44 -8.93 9.99
N VAL A 57 2.29 -7.85 10.78
CA VAL A 57 2.78 -7.79 12.16
C VAL A 57 2.16 -8.88 13.02
N ASN A 58 0.82 -8.98 13.03
CA ASN A 58 0.12 -9.96 13.86
C ASN A 58 0.43 -11.42 13.46
N HIS A 59 0.72 -11.68 12.18
CA HIS A 59 1.02 -13.02 11.71
C HIS A 59 2.50 -13.38 11.85
N VAL A 60 3.38 -12.63 11.17
CA VAL A 60 4.79 -12.99 11.00
C VAL A 60 5.59 -12.70 12.27
N ARG A 61 5.30 -11.57 12.92
CA ARG A 61 6.00 -11.16 14.14
C ARG A 61 5.37 -11.75 15.39
N GLU A 62 4.08 -11.50 15.64
CA GLU A 62 3.46 -11.87 16.92
C GLU A 62 3.12 -13.36 17.03
N ARG A 63 2.55 -13.98 15.98
CA ARG A 63 2.17 -15.39 16.01
C ARG A 63 3.33 -16.34 15.70
N MET A 64 4.08 -16.06 14.64
CA MET A 64 5.15 -16.95 14.17
C MET A 64 6.51 -16.63 14.80
N GLY A 65 6.73 -15.42 15.31
CA GLY A 65 8.01 -15.03 15.94
C GLY A 65 9.20 -15.04 14.99
N LEU A 66 8.99 -14.91 13.67
CA LEU A 66 10.04 -15.10 12.66
C LEU A 66 10.92 -13.87 12.46
N VAL A 67 10.45 -12.70 12.88
CA VAL A 67 11.11 -11.40 12.67
C VAL A 67 10.93 -10.53 13.90
N TYR A 68 11.93 -9.69 14.19
CA TYR A 68 11.80 -8.67 15.24
C TYR A 68 10.88 -7.52 14.82
N GLY A 69 10.85 -7.21 13.52
CA GLY A 69 10.06 -6.14 12.93
C GLY A 69 9.76 -6.41 11.47
N ILE A 70 8.57 -6.00 11.06
CA ILE A 70 8.09 -6.04 9.68
C ILE A 70 7.29 -4.76 9.42
N ASN A 71 7.49 -4.15 8.26
CA ASN A 71 6.86 -2.89 7.92
C ASN A 71 6.51 -2.84 6.44
N LEU A 72 5.23 -2.62 6.13
CA LEU A 72 4.73 -2.41 4.78
C LEU A 72 4.43 -0.92 4.58
N VAL A 73 5.09 -0.32 3.59
CA VAL A 73 4.93 1.10 3.24
C VAL A 73 4.52 1.24 1.79
N TRP A 74 3.49 2.05 1.57
CA TRP A 74 3.11 2.52 0.25
C TRP A 74 3.74 3.90 -0.01
N ALA A 75 4.46 4.01 -1.13
CA ALA A 75 4.97 5.26 -1.65
C ALA A 75 4.05 5.76 -2.80
N PRO A 76 3.12 6.69 -2.52
CA PRO A 76 2.22 7.24 -3.51
C PRO A 76 2.89 8.34 -4.34
N PHE A 77 3.49 8.00 -5.47
CA PHE A 77 4.05 9.03 -6.35
C PHE A 77 2.95 9.93 -6.91
N GLU A 78 3.26 11.22 -7.07
CA GLU A 78 2.31 12.21 -7.56
C GLU A 78 2.40 12.45 -9.06
N VAL A 79 3.62 12.36 -9.62
CA VAL A 79 3.90 12.67 -11.03
C VAL A 79 4.12 11.41 -11.86
N PHE A 80 4.63 10.34 -11.25
CA PHE A 80 4.86 9.09 -11.95
C PHE A 80 3.57 8.30 -12.10
N ASP A 81 3.39 7.66 -13.26
CA ASP A 81 2.27 6.76 -13.56
C ASP A 81 2.42 5.40 -12.90
N CYS A 82 2.92 5.35 -11.67
CA CYS A 82 3.06 4.16 -10.83
C CYS A 82 3.32 4.59 -9.40
N GLY A 83 2.89 3.83 -8.41
CA GLY A 83 3.36 3.90 -7.03
C GLY A 83 4.27 2.71 -6.71
N LEU A 84 4.87 2.70 -5.52
CA LEU A 84 5.70 1.58 -5.06
C LEU A 84 5.18 1.06 -3.73
N MET A 85 5.02 -0.26 -3.63
CA MET A 85 4.86 -0.92 -2.34
C MET A 85 6.22 -1.46 -1.90
N GLN A 86 6.58 -1.22 -0.65
CA GLN A 86 7.83 -1.67 -0.07
C GLN A 86 7.56 -2.36 1.27
N LEU A 87 7.99 -3.62 1.36
CA LEU A 87 7.93 -4.43 2.55
C LEU A 87 9.34 -4.71 3.05
N GLU A 88 9.62 -4.30 4.27
CA GLU A 88 10.90 -4.49 4.92
C GLU A 88 10.75 -5.38 6.15
N TYR A 89 11.61 -6.40 6.25
CA TYR A 89 11.66 -7.27 7.41
C TYR A 89 13.03 -7.93 7.55
N SER A 90 13.40 -8.28 8.77
CA SER A 90 14.70 -8.86 9.10
C SER A 90 14.53 -10.15 9.87
N PRO A 91 14.49 -11.31 9.18
CA PRO A 91 14.47 -12.62 9.81
C PRO A 91 15.88 -13.09 10.15
N ASP A 92 15.96 -14.12 10.99
CA ASP A 92 17.21 -14.87 11.16
C ASP A 92 17.54 -15.66 9.87
N PRO A 93 18.83 -15.86 9.54
CA PRO A 93 19.21 -16.59 8.33
C PRO A 93 18.63 -18.01 8.24
N GLU A 94 18.48 -18.68 9.39
CA GLU A 94 17.93 -20.04 9.48
C GLU A 94 16.43 -20.09 9.20
N THR A 95 15.71 -18.99 9.44
CA THR A 95 14.24 -18.91 9.27
C THR A 95 13.85 -18.08 8.04
N LEU A 96 14.82 -17.58 7.26
CA LEU A 96 14.61 -16.71 6.11
C LEU A 96 13.58 -17.29 5.13
N ALA A 97 13.77 -18.53 4.67
CA ALA A 97 12.87 -19.14 3.69
C ALA A 97 11.44 -19.32 4.23
N VAL A 98 11.30 -19.62 5.52
CA VAL A 98 9.99 -19.73 6.18
C VAL A 98 9.34 -18.35 6.28
N ALA A 99 10.10 -17.32 6.70
CA ALA A 99 9.61 -15.94 6.76
C ALA A 99 9.15 -15.43 5.39
N GLN A 100 9.91 -15.71 4.32
CA GLN A 100 9.53 -15.38 2.95
C GLN A 100 8.21 -16.05 2.55
N SER A 101 8.07 -17.34 2.84
CA SER A 101 6.85 -18.10 2.55
C SER A 101 5.63 -17.53 3.29
N GLU A 102 5.74 -17.26 4.59
CA GLU A 102 4.64 -16.71 5.39
C GLU A 102 4.26 -15.29 4.94
N VAL A 103 5.25 -14.44 4.64
CA VAL A 103 5.02 -13.09 4.11
C VAL A 103 4.24 -13.14 2.79
N ARG A 104 4.69 -13.97 1.84
CA ARG A 104 4.00 -14.15 0.55
C ARG A 104 2.62 -14.76 0.75
N GLY A 105 2.46 -15.69 1.69
CA GLY A 105 1.17 -16.26 2.07
C GLY A 105 0.18 -15.22 2.58
N VAL A 106 0.63 -14.28 3.42
CA VAL A 106 -0.20 -13.16 3.89
C VAL A 106 -0.61 -12.26 2.73
N LEU A 107 0.32 -11.83 1.88
CA LEU A 107 0.01 -10.99 0.72
C LEU A 107 -1.00 -11.68 -0.20
N LYS A 108 -0.78 -12.95 -0.51
CA LYS A 108 -1.69 -13.78 -1.30
C LYS A 108 -3.09 -13.85 -0.68
N SER A 109 -3.17 -14.08 0.64
CA SER A 109 -4.45 -14.14 1.36
C SER A 109 -5.23 -12.82 1.26
N ILE A 110 -4.54 -11.68 1.20
CA ILE A 110 -5.19 -10.38 1.07
C ILE A 110 -5.69 -10.17 -0.36
N VAL A 111 -4.90 -10.53 -1.38
CA VAL A 111 -5.31 -10.35 -2.78
C VAL A 111 -6.45 -11.30 -3.15
N GLU A 112 -6.41 -12.56 -2.69
CA GLU A 112 -7.44 -13.55 -3.01
C GLU A 112 -8.67 -13.45 -2.10
N GLY A 113 -8.44 -13.33 -0.78
CA GLY A 113 -9.48 -13.38 0.24
C GLY A 113 -9.95 -12.02 0.75
N GLY A 114 -9.20 -10.95 0.47
CA GLY A 114 -9.50 -9.61 0.95
C GLY A 114 -9.28 -9.41 2.45
N PHE A 115 -9.84 -8.31 2.92
CA PHE A 115 -9.89 -7.89 4.31
C PHE A 115 -11.26 -8.16 4.94
N THR A 116 -11.25 -8.27 6.27
CA THR A 116 -12.43 -8.45 7.11
C THR A 116 -12.96 -7.12 7.65
N GLU A 117 -14.23 -7.12 8.08
CA GLU A 117 -14.86 -5.95 8.72
C GLU A 117 -14.18 -5.55 10.02
N GLU A 118 -13.67 -6.53 10.78
CA GLU A 118 -12.95 -6.27 12.03
C GLU A 118 -11.65 -5.49 11.78
N GLU A 119 -10.86 -5.94 10.80
CA GLU A 119 -9.63 -5.25 10.41
C GLU A 119 -9.95 -3.81 9.94
N PHE A 120 -11.02 -3.64 9.16
CA PHE A 120 -11.40 -2.34 8.63
C PHE A 120 -11.82 -1.38 9.76
N ALA A 121 -12.69 -1.84 10.66
CA ALA A 121 -13.11 -1.06 11.82
C ALA A 121 -11.91 -0.69 12.71
N SER A 122 -10.94 -1.59 12.88
CA SER A 122 -9.74 -1.34 13.69
C SER A 122 -8.78 -0.32 13.06
N ALA A 123 -8.68 -0.27 11.74
CA ALA A 123 -7.72 0.57 11.03
C ALA A 123 -8.23 2.00 10.79
N VAL A 124 -9.52 2.17 10.50
CA VAL A 124 -10.08 3.48 10.12
C VAL A 124 -10.00 4.50 11.25
N GLY A 125 -10.29 4.10 12.49
CA GLY A 125 -10.30 5.00 13.65
C GLY A 125 -8.95 5.71 13.88
N PRO A 126 -7.84 4.97 14.09
CA PRO A 126 -6.51 5.54 14.25
C PRO A 126 -6.07 6.37 13.06
N LEU A 127 -6.37 5.94 11.83
CA LEU A 127 -6.00 6.66 10.62
C LEU A 127 -6.72 8.02 10.55
N VAL A 128 -8.02 8.06 10.82
CA VAL A 128 -8.81 9.30 10.86
C VAL A 128 -8.33 10.24 11.97
N ALA A 129 -7.95 9.70 13.13
CA ALA A 129 -7.36 10.49 14.22
C ALA A 129 -6.02 11.11 13.78
N GLY A 130 -5.11 10.33 13.19
CA GLY A 130 -3.84 10.85 12.69
C GLY A 130 -4.00 11.91 11.60
N VAL A 131 -5.02 11.78 10.75
CA VAL A 131 -5.38 12.82 9.76
C VAL A 131 -5.86 14.10 10.45
N ARG A 132 -6.69 14.00 11.51
CA ARG A 132 -7.15 15.16 12.28
C ARG A 132 -5.97 15.88 12.94
N ASP A 133 -5.08 15.13 13.57
CA ASP A 133 -3.88 15.68 14.19
C ASP A 133 -2.98 16.36 13.15
N SER A 134 -2.82 15.74 11.97
CA SER A 134 -2.02 16.31 10.88
C SER A 134 -2.58 17.65 10.39
N ILE A 135 -3.90 17.81 10.32
CA ILE A 135 -4.58 19.05 9.90
C ILE A 135 -4.23 20.24 10.80
N GLU A 136 -3.90 20.00 12.07
CA GLU A 136 -3.52 21.06 13.01
C GLU A 136 -2.06 21.54 12.81
N THR A 137 -1.28 20.85 11.97
CA THR A 137 0.14 21.16 11.75
C THR A 137 0.38 22.09 10.56
N ASN A 138 1.35 23.00 10.69
CA ASN A 138 1.76 23.87 9.58
C ASN A 138 2.37 23.09 8.42
N SER A 139 3.09 22.00 8.70
CA SER A 139 3.71 21.14 7.69
C SER A 139 2.67 20.55 6.74
N PHE A 140 1.53 20.11 7.27
CA PHE A 140 0.43 19.59 6.46
C PHE A 140 -0.10 20.62 5.47
N TRP A 141 -0.34 21.86 5.92
CA TRP A 141 -0.83 22.92 5.05
C TRP A 141 0.19 23.34 4.01
N GLN A 142 1.49 23.39 4.36
CA GLN A 142 2.56 23.68 3.42
C GLN A 142 2.66 22.61 2.32
N GLU A 143 2.62 21.33 2.70
CA GLU A 143 2.64 20.20 1.77
C GLU A 143 1.43 20.26 0.81
N ILE A 144 0.24 20.53 1.36
CA ILE A 144 -0.98 20.64 0.56
C ILE A 144 -0.92 21.80 -0.43
N LEU A 145 -0.46 22.98 0.00
CA LEU A 145 -0.34 24.14 -0.88
C LEU A 145 0.66 23.87 -2.00
N CYS A 146 1.77 23.19 -1.70
CA CYS A 146 2.73 22.73 -2.71
C CYS A 146 2.06 21.80 -3.74
N HIS A 147 1.31 20.80 -3.27
CA HIS A 147 0.60 19.86 -4.15
C HIS A 147 -0.52 20.51 -4.98
N LEU A 148 -1.14 21.59 -4.50
CA LEU A 148 -2.15 22.33 -5.27
C LEU A 148 -1.56 23.25 -6.34
N GLN A 149 -0.28 23.61 -6.25
CA GLN A 149 0.37 24.48 -7.23
C GLN A 149 0.70 23.77 -8.55
N THR A 150 0.69 22.43 -8.57
CA THR A 150 1.01 21.66 -9.77
C THR A 150 -0.24 21.34 -10.60
N SER A 151 -0.23 21.74 -11.87
CA SER A 151 -1.28 21.41 -12.84
C SER A 151 -1.24 19.96 -13.33
N LEU A 152 -0.22 19.19 -12.95
CA LEU A 152 -0.04 17.79 -13.34
C LEU A 152 -0.88 16.83 -12.48
N THR A 153 -1.55 17.33 -11.44
CA THR A 153 -2.34 16.49 -10.53
C THR A 153 -3.83 16.81 -10.67
N PRO A 154 -4.72 15.80 -10.50
CA PRO A 154 -6.18 16.03 -10.48
C PRO A 154 -6.65 16.66 -9.16
N LYS A 155 -5.74 17.03 -8.25
CA LYS A 155 -6.06 17.57 -6.94
C LYS A 155 -6.56 19.01 -7.06
N THR A 156 -7.70 19.28 -6.46
CA THR A 156 -8.29 20.62 -6.39
C THR A 156 -8.48 21.05 -4.94
N ALA A 157 -8.70 22.34 -4.70
CA ALA A 157 -8.98 22.85 -3.35
C ALA A 157 -10.19 22.15 -2.69
N HIS A 158 -11.14 21.64 -3.49
CA HIS A 158 -12.28 20.87 -2.99
C HIS A 158 -11.85 19.55 -2.30
N CYS A 159 -10.74 18.96 -2.71
CA CYS A 159 -10.21 17.73 -2.08
C CYS A 159 -9.77 17.94 -0.63
N LEU A 160 -9.62 19.20 -0.19
CA LEU A 160 -9.26 19.58 1.17
C LEU A 160 -10.47 19.77 2.08
N HIS A 161 -11.66 19.88 1.51
CA HIS A 161 -12.87 20.07 2.28
C HIS A 161 -13.17 18.78 3.04
N ASP A 162 -12.98 18.83 4.35
CA ASP A 162 -13.27 17.74 5.28
C ASP A 162 -12.56 16.41 4.91
N VAL A 163 -11.23 16.45 4.87
CA VAL A 163 -10.39 15.25 4.62
C VAL A 163 -10.78 14.05 5.50
N PRO A 164 -11.12 14.21 6.80
CA PRO A 164 -11.58 13.10 7.63
C PRO A 164 -12.86 12.41 7.13
N SER A 165 -13.88 13.17 6.67
CA SER A 165 -15.11 12.53 6.16
C SER A 165 -14.87 11.71 4.90
N GLY A 166 -13.89 12.10 4.10
CA GLY A 166 -13.45 11.30 2.95
C GLY A 166 -13.02 9.88 3.33
N TYR A 167 -12.36 9.70 4.47
CA TYR A 167 -11.98 8.37 4.98
C TYR A 167 -13.17 7.65 5.64
N LEU A 168 -14.01 8.38 6.37
CA LEU A 168 -15.20 7.80 7.04
C LEU A 168 -16.27 7.34 6.05
N ALA A 169 -16.30 7.89 4.84
CA ALA A 169 -17.21 7.50 3.77
C ALA A 169 -16.77 6.23 3.01
N LEU A 170 -15.57 5.71 3.27
CA LEU A 170 -15.11 4.49 2.62
C LEU A 170 -15.84 3.26 3.17
N SER A 171 -16.10 2.29 2.29
CA SER A 171 -16.59 0.97 2.67
C SER A 171 -15.48 -0.08 2.56
N LEU A 172 -15.60 -1.19 3.29
CA LEU A 172 -14.72 -2.34 3.12
C LEU A 172 -14.71 -2.85 1.67
N ALA A 173 -15.86 -2.81 0.99
CA ALA A 173 -15.96 -3.20 -0.41
C ALA A 173 -15.07 -2.34 -1.32
N ASP A 174 -14.99 -1.02 -1.07
CA ASP A 174 -14.11 -0.12 -1.80
C ASP A 174 -12.63 -0.43 -1.54
N VAL A 175 -12.27 -0.65 -0.27
CA VAL A 175 -10.88 -0.99 0.09
C VAL A 175 -10.45 -2.31 -0.56
N ASN A 176 -11.30 -3.34 -0.49
CA ASN A 176 -11.04 -4.63 -1.12
C ASN A 176 -11.03 -4.56 -2.66
N PHE A 177 -11.83 -3.68 -3.26
CA PHE A 177 -11.79 -3.43 -4.70
C PHE A 177 -10.46 -2.82 -5.11
N VAL A 178 -10.03 -1.77 -4.40
CA VAL A 178 -8.78 -1.07 -4.70
C VAL A 178 -7.56 -1.95 -4.42
N ALA A 179 -7.51 -2.64 -3.27
CA ALA A 179 -6.37 -3.49 -2.90
C ALA A 179 -6.13 -4.61 -3.92
N ARG A 180 -7.19 -5.33 -4.34
CA ARG A 180 -7.09 -6.38 -5.35
C ARG A 180 -6.53 -5.88 -6.68
N ARG A 181 -6.93 -4.67 -7.08
CA ARG A 181 -6.47 -4.08 -8.33
C ARG A 181 -5.03 -3.58 -8.22
N ALA A 182 -4.74 -2.85 -7.15
CA ALA A 182 -3.45 -2.20 -6.96
C ALA A 182 -2.32 -3.20 -6.73
N TRP A 183 -2.64 -4.35 -6.14
CA TRP A 183 -1.66 -5.40 -5.84
C TRP A 183 -1.80 -6.58 -6.79
N ALA A 184 -2.44 -6.43 -7.95
CA ALA A 184 -2.65 -7.54 -8.88
C ALA A 184 -1.35 -8.16 -9.40
N LEU A 185 -0.30 -7.36 -9.59
CA LEU A 185 1.03 -7.81 -10.05
C LEU A 185 2.04 -8.03 -8.91
N TRP A 186 1.56 -8.18 -7.68
CA TRP A 186 2.46 -8.31 -6.52
C TRP A 186 3.38 -9.54 -6.62
N GLU A 187 2.95 -10.61 -7.28
CA GLU A 187 3.74 -11.83 -7.42
C GLU A 187 4.71 -11.72 -8.60
N GLU A 188 4.19 -11.34 -9.77
CA GLU A 188 4.90 -11.31 -11.06
C GLU A 188 5.91 -10.17 -11.17
N ALA A 189 5.62 -9.03 -10.55
CA ALA A 189 6.47 -7.84 -10.61
C ALA A 189 7.21 -7.57 -9.28
N SER A 190 7.24 -8.54 -8.38
CA SER A 190 8.03 -8.41 -7.14
C SER A 190 9.52 -8.49 -7.39
N VAL A 191 10.26 -7.57 -6.78
CA VAL A 191 11.72 -7.63 -6.65
C VAL A 191 12.06 -7.82 -5.19
N GLU A 192 12.87 -8.82 -4.92
CA GLU A 192 13.29 -9.15 -3.56
C GLU A 192 14.79 -9.03 -3.41
N CYS A 193 15.23 -8.22 -2.43
CA CYS A 193 16.62 -8.03 -2.08
C CYS A 193 16.88 -8.61 -0.69
N VAL A 194 17.81 -9.57 -0.63
CA VAL A 194 18.27 -10.21 0.61
C VAL A 194 19.69 -9.74 0.91
N GLY A 195 19.82 -8.85 1.89
CA GLY A 195 21.11 -8.48 2.47
C GLY A 195 21.48 -9.42 3.62
N VAL A 196 22.70 -9.95 3.61
CA VAL A 196 23.25 -10.76 4.71
C VAL A 196 24.34 -9.96 5.39
N THR A 197 24.15 -9.65 6.67
CA THR A 197 25.11 -8.85 7.47
C THR A 197 26.05 -9.72 8.32
N ASN A 198 25.87 -11.04 8.33
CA ASN A 198 26.67 -11.98 9.13
C ASN A 198 27.51 -12.91 8.24
N THR A 199 28.81 -13.00 8.51
CA THR A 199 29.83 -13.68 7.68
C THR A 199 29.75 -15.20 7.66
N LYS A 200 28.89 -15.83 8.47
CA LYS A 200 28.78 -17.30 8.55
C LYS A 200 27.89 -17.93 7.48
N TYR A 201 27.08 -17.16 6.76
CA TYR A 201 26.18 -17.68 5.72
C TYR A 201 26.70 -17.31 4.33
N GLN A 202 27.25 -18.29 3.62
CA GLN A 202 27.36 -18.21 2.17
C GLN A 202 25.97 -18.47 1.60
N LEU A 203 25.44 -17.53 0.81
CA LEU A 203 24.21 -17.71 0.06
C LEU A 203 24.38 -18.90 -0.88
N GLN A 204 23.88 -20.07 -0.49
CA GLN A 204 23.62 -21.15 -1.43
C GLN A 204 22.51 -20.67 -2.37
N GLN A 205 22.96 -20.14 -3.51
CA GLN A 205 22.27 -19.97 -4.78
C GLN A 205 20.74 -19.98 -4.69
N CYS A 206 20.15 -18.78 -4.66
CA CYS A 206 18.81 -18.62 -5.22
C CYS A 206 18.85 -19.14 -6.67
N PRO A 207 17.95 -20.03 -7.09
CA PRO A 207 17.85 -20.40 -8.49
C PRO A 207 17.49 -19.12 -9.27
N ALA A 208 18.28 -18.84 -10.31
CA ALA A 208 18.00 -17.76 -11.23
C ALA A 208 16.59 -17.96 -11.83
N ALA A 209 15.81 -16.89 -11.84
CA ALA A 209 14.58 -16.79 -12.61
C ALA A 209 14.85 -16.93 -14.11
#